data_AF-A0A1B2ERQ5-F1
#
_entry.id   AF-A0A1B2ERQ5-F1
#
_cell.length_a   1.000
_cell.length_b   1.000
_cell.length_c   1.000
_cell.angle_alpha   90.00
_cell.angle_beta   90.00
_cell.angle_gamma   90.00
#
_symmetry.space_group_name_H-M   'P 1'
#
loop_
_entity.id
_entity.type
_entity.pdbx_description
1 polymer ?
#
loop_
_entity_poly.entity_id
_entity_poly.type
_entity_poly.pdbx_seq_one_letter_code
_entity_poly.pdbx_strand_id
1 'polypeptide(L)'
;MEALLSDRVFLFGNRLTETDIRLFVTLVRFDAAYHGLFKCNLRRIAEYPNLSTHLERMLAIPGVAGTVNIDHIKRSYYSIKSLNPNGIVPLGPALGFERFLAGAERKVA
;
A
#
# COMPACT_ATOMS: atom_id res chain seq x y z
N MET A 1 12.70 -9.22 1.82
CA MET A 1 12.47 -7.92 1.17
C MET A 1 13.00 -6.79 2.03
N GLU A 2 12.60 -6.68 3.30
CA GLU A 2 13.13 -5.65 4.22
C GLU A 2 14.67 -5.59 4.23
N ALA A 3 15.35 -6.71 4.51
CA ALA A 3 16.81 -6.80 4.48
C ALA A 3 17.43 -6.66 3.07
N LEU A 4 16.66 -6.83 1.99
CA LEU A 4 17.16 -6.60 0.62
C LEU A 4 17.13 -5.11 0.27
N LEU A 5 16.24 -4.34 0.90
CA LEU A 5 16.06 -2.92 0.66
C LEU A 5 16.85 -2.04 1.63
N SER A 6 17.60 -2.63 2.57
CA SER A 6 18.42 -1.87 3.53
C SER A 6 19.61 -1.16 2.89
N ASP A 7 20.13 -1.68 1.78
CA ASP A 7 21.28 -1.14 1.05
C ASP A 7 20.97 -0.88 -0.44
N ARG A 8 19.70 -0.98 -0.84
CA ARG A 8 19.28 -0.84 -2.24
C ARG A 8 18.12 0.14 -2.39
N VAL A 9 18.11 0.85 -3.52
CA VAL A 9 17.02 1.77 -3.88
C VAL A 9 15.78 0.99 -4.33
N PHE A 10 15.98 -0.07 -5.11
CA PHE A 10 14.97 -0.98 -5.63
C PHE A 10 15.40 -2.43 -5.37
N LEU A 11 14.50 -3.40 -5.55
CA LEU A 11 14.75 -4.80 -5.19
C LEU A 11 16.04 -5.38 -5.81
N PHE A 12 16.34 -4.97 -7.04
CA PHE A 12 17.49 -5.45 -7.82
C PHE A 12 18.51 -4.35 -8.15
N GLY A 13 18.65 -3.35 -7.27
CA GLY A 13 19.70 -2.33 -7.34
C GLY A 13 19.14 -0.92 -7.53
N ASN A 14 19.70 -0.15 -8.47
CA ASN A 14 19.42 1.28 -8.62
C ASN A 14 18.42 1.61 -9.72
N ARG A 15 17.94 0.60 -10.46
CA ARG A 15 16.94 0.78 -11.53
C ARG A 15 15.61 0.21 -11.08
N LEU A 16 14.54 0.96 -11.32
CA LEU A 16 13.18 0.47 -11.17
C LEU A 16 12.94 -0.68 -12.15
N THR A 17 12.33 -1.75 -11.67
CA THR A 17 11.95 -2.90 -12.48
C THR A 17 10.47 -3.23 -12.27
N GLU A 18 9.93 -4.14 -13.10
CA GLU A 18 8.58 -4.66 -12.91
C GLU A 18 8.37 -5.28 -11.51
N THR A 19 9.42 -5.85 -10.92
CA THR A 19 9.32 -6.49 -9.60
C THR A 19 8.99 -5.50 -8.49
N ASP A 20 9.47 -4.26 -8.59
CA ASP A 20 9.16 -3.17 -7.66
C ASP A 20 7.70 -2.72 -7.82
N ILE A 21 7.19 -2.71 -9.06
CA ILE A 21 5.78 -2.41 -9.35
C ILE A 21 4.87 -3.50 -8.75
N ARG A 22 5.23 -4.77 -8.94
CA ARG A 22 4.50 -5.92 -8.36
C ARG A 22 4.54 -5.92 -6.83
N LEU A 23 5.65 -5.51 -6.24
CA LEU A 23 5.74 -5.34 -4.78
C LEU A 23 4.87 -4.18 -4.32
N PHE A 24 4.98 -3.01 -4.97
CA PHE A 24 4.23 -1.80 -4.63
C PHE A 24 2.72 -2.04 -4.54
N VAL A 25 2.13 -2.72 -5.52
CA VAL A 25 0.68 -2.98 -5.52
C VAL A 25 0.25 -3.81 -4.31
N THR A 26 1.10 -4.69 -3.79
CA THR A 26 0.85 -5.43 -2.56
C THR A 26 1.02 -4.52 -1.33
N LEU A 27 2.13 -3.77 -1.25
CA LEU A 27 2.46 -2.93 -0.08
C LEU A 27 1.39 -1.86 0.17
N VAL A 28 0.94 -1.16 -0.88
CA VAL A 28 -0.03 -0.06 -0.74
C VAL A 28 -1.40 -0.51 -0.20
N ARG A 29 -1.71 -1.81 -0.32
CA ARG A 29 -2.96 -2.42 0.18
C ARG A 29 -2.80 -3.11 1.53
N PHE A 30 -1.56 -3.35 1.96
CA PHE A 30 -1.28 -4.27 3.05
C PHE A 30 -1.88 -3.79 4.38
N ASP A 31 -1.53 -2.60 4.84
CA ASP A 31 -2.02 -2.07 6.11
C ASP A 31 -3.52 -1.73 6.05
N ALA A 32 -4.00 -1.27 4.89
CA ALA A 32 -5.40 -0.89 4.70
C ALA A 32 -6.36 -2.08 4.67
N ALA A 33 -5.93 -3.23 4.16
CA ALA A 33 -6.79 -4.39 3.93
C ALA A 33 -6.18 -5.71 4.43
N TYR A 34 -5.00 -6.12 3.94
CA TYR A 34 -4.47 -7.47 4.16
C TYR A 34 -4.15 -7.77 5.63
N HIS A 35 -3.55 -6.81 6.32
CA HIS A 35 -3.20 -6.94 7.73
C HIS A 35 -4.44 -7.30 8.58
N GLY A 36 -5.55 -6.60 8.37
CA GLY A 36 -6.81 -6.85 9.08
C GLY A 36 -7.60 -8.03 8.49
N LEU A 37 -8.08 -7.88 7.25
CA LEU A 37 -9.04 -8.80 6.64
C LEU A 37 -8.47 -10.22 6.46
N PHE A 38 -7.22 -10.32 6.01
CA PHE A 38 -6.55 -11.61 5.79
C PHE A 38 -5.74 -12.09 7.00
N LYS A 39 -5.75 -11.33 8.11
CA LYS A 39 -5.05 -11.65 9.36
C LYS A 39 -3.53 -11.79 9.17
N CYS A 40 -2.94 -11.12 8.19
CA CYS A 40 -1.49 -11.02 8.02
C CYS A 40 -0.90 -10.01 9.03
N ASN A 41 -1.11 -10.26 10.33
CA ASN A 41 -1.07 -9.24 11.37
C ASN A 41 0.13 -9.33 12.35
N LEU A 42 1.22 -9.98 11.94
CA LEU A 42 2.43 -10.00 12.77
C LEU A 42 3.03 -8.59 12.92
N ARG A 43 3.09 -7.83 11.82
CA ARG A 43 3.56 -6.45 11.75
C ARG A 43 2.93 -5.73 10.55
N ARG A 44 2.75 -4.43 10.65
CA ARG A 44 2.33 -3.55 9.55
C ARG A 44 3.50 -3.15 8.67
N ILE A 45 3.25 -2.70 7.43
CA ILE A 45 4.27 -2.11 6.56
C ILE A 45 4.89 -0.88 7.21
N ALA A 46 4.09 -0.07 7.92
CA ALA A 46 4.58 1.06 8.70
C ALA A 46 5.66 0.71 9.75
N GLU A 47 5.77 -0.56 10.14
CA GLU A 47 6.77 -1.05 11.12
C GLU A 47 8.03 -1.62 10.45
N TYR A 48 8.10 -1.59 9.12
CA TYR A 48 9.25 -1.98 8.31
C TYR A 48 9.82 -0.74 7.61
N PRO A 49 10.93 -0.15 8.12
CA PRO A 49 11.42 1.13 7.62
C PRO A 49 11.82 1.06 6.14
N ASN A 50 12.51 0.02 5.69
CA ASN A 50 12.96 -0.05 4.29
C ASN A 50 11.81 -0.30 3.32
N LEU A 51 10.84 -1.15 3.68
CA LEU A 51 9.61 -1.32 2.91
C LEU A 51 8.74 -0.05 2.88
N SER A 52 8.64 0.67 3.99
CA SER A 52 7.95 1.97 4.03
C SER A 52 8.62 2.99 3.11
N THR A 53 9.94 3.14 3.20
CA THR A 53 10.70 4.02 2.29
C THR A 53 10.54 3.59 0.83
N HIS A 54 10.54 2.29 0.54
CA HIS A 54 10.29 1.79 -0.82
C HIS A 54 8.87 2.13 -1.33
N LEU A 55 7.84 1.95 -0.49
CA LEU A 55 6.46 2.32 -0.82
C LEU A 55 6.33 3.82 -1.12
N GLU A 56 6.93 4.67 -0.28
CA GLU A 56 6.93 6.12 -0.47
C GLU A 56 7.67 6.54 -1.73
N ARG A 57 8.82 5.90 -2.02
CA ARG A 57 9.57 6.12 -3.26
C ARG A 57 8.72 5.81 -4.49
N MET A 58 7.95 4.73 -4.46
CA MET A 58 7.03 4.36 -5.55
C MET A 58 5.91 5.39 -5.71
N LEU A 59 5.32 5.86 -4.61
CA LEU A 59 4.28 6.90 -4.64
C LEU A 59 4.79 8.27 -5.11
N ALA A 60 6.08 8.57 -4.90
CA ALA A 60 6.72 9.79 -5.35
C ALA A 60 6.97 9.83 -6.87
N ILE A 61 6.88 8.69 -7.57
CA ILE A 61 7.00 8.66 -9.03
C ILE A 61 5.81 9.41 -9.65
N PRO A 62 6.03 10.39 -10.56
CA PRO A 62 4.95 11.14 -11.18
C PRO A 62 3.86 10.25 -11.77
N GLY A 63 2.61 10.51 -11.39
CA GLY A 63 1.43 9.76 -11.85
C GLY A 63 1.09 8.50 -11.05
N VAL A 64 2.01 7.93 -10.26
CA VAL A 64 1.74 6.68 -9.50
C VAL A 64 0.73 6.90 -8.39
N ALA A 65 0.89 7.94 -7.57
CA ALA A 65 -0.06 8.26 -6.50
C ALA A 65 -1.51 8.45 -7.04
N GLY A 66 -1.66 9.00 -8.25
CA GLY A 66 -2.95 9.16 -8.92
C GLY A 66 -3.66 7.84 -9.29
N THR A 67 -2.97 6.71 -9.21
CA THR A 67 -3.55 5.37 -9.43
C THR A 67 -4.10 4.73 -8.16
N VAL A 68 -3.86 5.33 -7.00
CA VAL A 68 -4.18 4.74 -5.69
C VAL A 68 -5.43 5.39 -5.11
N ASN A 69 -6.47 4.58 -4.91
CA ASN A 69 -7.69 4.99 -4.20
C ASN A 69 -7.94 4.04 -3.02
N ILE A 70 -7.56 4.48 -1.81
CA ILE A 70 -7.65 3.67 -0.59
C ILE A 70 -9.11 3.36 -0.23
N ASP A 71 -10.04 4.30 -0.42
CA ASP A 71 -11.46 4.08 -0.17
C ASP A 71 -12.00 2.94 -1.05
N HIS A 72 -11.67 2.98 -2.34
CA HIS A 72 -12.07 1.94 -3.30
C HIS A 72 -11.44 0.59 -2.95
N ILE A 73 -10.16 0.56 -2.60
CA ILE A 73 -9.45 -0.65 -2.15
C ILE A 73 -10.15 -1.26 -0.93
N LYS A 74 -10.39 -0.47 0.12
CA LYS A 74 -11.00 -0.96 1.37
C LYS A 74 -12.42 -1.47 1.12
N ARG A 75 -13.26 -0.74 0.39
CA ARG A 75 -14.61 -1.18 0.06
C ARG A 75 -14.61 -2.50 -0.71
N SER A 76 -13.72 -2.65 -1.70
CA SER A 76 -13.60 -3.89 -2.46
C SER A 76 -13.24 -5.07 -1.57
N TYR A 77 -12.18 -4.98 -0.77
CA TYR A 77 -11.74 -6.09 0.10
C TYR A 77 -12.74 -6.41 1.20
N TYR A 78 -13.21 -5.41 1.95
CA TYR A 78 -14.15 -5.63 3.05
C TYR A 78 -15.57 -6.00 2.58
N SER A 79 -15.85 -5.99 1.27
CA SER A 79 -17.08 -6.55 0.71
C SER A 79 -17.10 -8.08 0.62
N ILE A 80 -15.94 -8.75 0.77
CA ILE A 80 -15.82 -10.21 0.67
C ILE A 80 -16.59 -10.89 1.82
N LYS A 81 -17.81 -11.35 1.53
CA LYS A 81 -18.76 -11.87 2.54
C LYS A 81 -18.26 -13.08 3.33
N SER A 82 -17.48 -13.96 2.71
CA SER A 82 -16.89 -15.12 3.38
C SER A 82 -15.88 -14.74 4.47
N LEU A 83 -15.28 -13.54 4.37
CA LEU A 83 -14.26 -13.04 5.31
C LEU A 83 -14.80 -11.94 6.23
N ASN A 84 -15.76 -11.14 5.76
CA ASN A 84 -16.39 -10.06 6.50
C ASN A 84 -17.92 -10.06 6.29
N PRO A 85 -18.66 -10.95 7.00
CA PRO A 85 -20.11 -11.10 6.80
C PRO A 85 -20.90 -9.80 7.04
N ASN A 86 -20.50 -9.04 8.05
CA ASN A 86 -21.13 -7.79 8.45
C ASN A 86 -20.89 -6.65 7.45
N GLY A 87 -19.92 -6.78 6.55
CA GLY A 87 -19.59 -5.77 5.55
C GLY A 87 -19.06 -4.45 6.14
N ILE A 88 -18.64 -4.45 7.41
CA ILE A 88 -18.09 -3.26 8.07
C ILE A 88 -16.74 -2.94 7.43
N VAL A 89 -16.59 -1.72 6.94
CA VAL A 89 -15.32 -1.18 6.45
C VAL A 89 -14.67 -0.40 7.59
N PRO A 90 -13.50 -0.82 8.10
CA PRO A 90 -12.82 -0.10 9.17
C PRO A 90 -12.46 1.33 8.76
N LEU A 91 -12.47 2.28 9.69
CA LEU A 91 -12.02 3.65 9.41
C LEU A 91 -10.49 3.71 9.27
N GLY A 92 -9.77 3.09 10.20
CA GLY A 92 -8.30 3.04 10.19
C GLY A 92 -7.71 1.95 9.27
N PRO A 93 -6.39 1.69 9.40
CA PRO A 93 -5.43 2.51 10.14
C PRO A 93 -5.16 3.86 9.46
N ALA A 94 -4.56 4.81 10.18
CA ALA A 94 -3.88 5.95 9.54
C ALA A 94 -2.66 5.42 8.78
N LEU A 95 -2.52 5.83 7.52
CA LEU A 95 -1.51 5.35 6.59
C LEU A 95 -0.41 6.40 6.47
N GLY A 96 0.82 6.06 6.83
CA GLY A 96 1.93 7.03 6.83
C GLY A 96 2.17 7.76 5.51
N PHE A 97 1.67 7.23 4.38
CA PHE A 97 1.81 7.77 3.03
C PHE A 97 0.66 8.64 2.51
N GLU A 98 -0.32 9.00 3.35
CA GLU A 98 -1.47 9.84 2.97
C GLU A 98 -1.07 11.16 2.28
N ARG A 99 0.06 11.76 2.68
CA ARG A 99 0.54 13.02 2.09
C ARG A 99 0.83 12.93 0.58
N PHE A 100 1.12 11.74 0.04
CA PHE A 100 1.30 11.54 -1.39
C PHE A 100 -0.03 11.52 -2.15
N LEU A 101 -1.12 11.17 -1.47
CA LEU A 101 -2.45 11.04 -2.07
C LEU A 101 -3.22 12.37 -2.08
N ALA A 102 -2.88 13.29 -1.16
CA ALA A 102 -3.56 14.58 -1.00
C ALA A 102 -3.48 15.48 -2.25
N GLY A 103 -2.42 15.37 -3.05
CA GLY A 103 -2.25 16.12 -4.31
C GLY A 103 -2.80 15.42 -5.56
N ALA A 104 -3.24 14.16 -5.44
CA ALA A 104 -3.93 13.44 -6.49
C ALA A 104 -5.42 13.78 -6.43
N GLU A 105 -5.77 15.04 -6.69
CA GLU A 105 -7.17 15.46 -6.72
C GLU A 105 -7.98 14.55 -7.64
N ARG A 106 -9.13 14.12 -7.11
CA ARG A 106 -10.11 13.27 -7.77
C ARG A 106 -10.51 13.91 -9.10
N LYS A 107 -9.96 13.43 -10.21
CA LYS A 107 -10.65 13.47 -11.50
C LYS A 107 -11.83 12.51 -11.41
N VAL A 108 -12.91 12.97 -10.78
CA VAL A 108 -14.24 12.40 -11.00
C VAL A 108 -14.66 12.91 -12.37
N ALA A 109 -14.70 12.01 -13.35
CA ALA A 109 -15.59 12.13 -14.49
C ALA A 109 -16.92 11.48 -14.12
#